data_AF-A0A8T1VJH6-F1
#
_entry.id   AF-A0A8T1VJH6-F1
#
_cell.length_a   1.000
_cell.length_b   1.000
_cell.length_c   1.000
_cell.angle_alpha   90.00
_cell.angle_beta   90.00
_cell.angle_gamma   90.00
#
_symmetry.space_group_name_H-M   'P 1'
#
loop_
_entity.id
_entity.type
_entity.pdbx_description
1 polymer ?
#
loop_
_entity_poly.entity_id
_entity_poly.type
_entity_poly.pdbx_seq_one_letter_code
_entity_poly.pdbx_strand_id
1 'polypeptide(L)'
;MPGRPRVVRVQASDAAAEPARPTQRREAVSYVRKLEIVAHYEAHRSLDETVAHFFPDAPASQVRAKKQLVMRWRRERGKIAAICEAGGGRKTNDRKFGMGATLSADAERRIVDWMHAEQAAGRAVSAKRLTARAMQTAQEDKLHPDSFKASWTWRQSFLRRHGFAQGAQRTDTVPDSETTVPVPEITETATAL
;
A
#
# COMPACT_ATOMS: atom_id res chain seq x y z
N MET A 1 45.68 14.28 28.16
CA MET A 1 44.29 13.88 27.88
C MET A 1 44.22 12.37 27.78
N PRO A 2 43.81 11.64 28.83
CA PRO A 2 43.64 10.19 28.73
C PRO A 2 42.41 9.86 27.86
N GLY A 3 42.62 8.99 26.86
CA GLY A 3 41.61 8.58 25.89
C GLY A 3 40.42 7.87 26.51
N ARG A 4 39.22 8.13 25.97
CA ARG A 4 37.97 7.48 26.41
C ARG A 4 38.10 5.95 26.31
N PRO A 5 37.71 5.19 27.33
CA PRO A 5 37.76 3.74 27.29
C PRO A 5 36.85 3.20 26.17
N ARG A 6 37.43 2.35 25.31
CA ARG A 6 36.72 1.60 24.28
C ARG A 6 35.82 0.58 24.98
N VAL A 7 34.51 0.85 24.99
CA VAL A 7 33.52 -0.11 25.50
C VAL A 7 33.49 -1.31 24.55
N VAL A 8 34.20 -2.38 24.92
CA VAL A 8 34.10 -3.68 24.25
C VAL A 8 32.76 -4.27 24.67
N ARG A 9 31.80 -4.28 23.74
CA ARG A 9 30.51 -4.94 23.96
C ARG A 9 30.76 -6.45 23.89
N VAL A 10 30.80 -7.11 25.05
CA VAL A 10 30.80 -8.58 25.15
C VAL A 10 29.53 -9.07 24.46
N GLN A 11 29.69 -9.84 23.38
CA GLN A 11 28.59 -10.60 22.80
C GLN A 11 28.26 -11.73 23.78
N ALA A 12 27.17 -11.57 24.53
CA ALA A 12 26.53 -12.71 25.16
C ALA A 12 25.84 -13.52 24.05
N SER A 13 26.43 -14.66 23.73
CA SER A 13 25.78 -15.75 23.00
C SER A 13 24.57 -16.28 23.78
N ASP A 14 23.58 -16.77 23.03
CA ASP A 14 22.32 -17.39 23.47
C ASP A 14 21.29 -16.49 24.17
N ALA A 15 20.87 -15.43 23.47
CA ALA A 15 19.51 -14.91 23.65
C ALA A 15 18.58 -15.68 22.70
N ALA A 16 17.81 -16.62 23.26
CA ALA A 16 16.70 -17.28 22.59
C ALA A 16 15.93 -16.28 21.73
N ALA A 17 15.78 -16.59 20.44
CA ALA A 17 15.02 -15.78 19.51
C ALA A 17 13.61 -15.58 20.07
N GLU A 18 13.32 -14.37 20.57
CA GLU A 18 11.95 -13.98 20.91
C GLU A 18 11.08 -14.26 19.69
N PRO A 19 9.97 -15.02 19.83
CA PRO A 19 9.11 -15.26 18.68
C PRO A 19 8.60 -13.90 18.18
N ALA A 20 8.83 -13.66 16.89
CA ALA A 20 8.35 -12.45 16.22
C ALA A 20 6.87 -12.24 16.60
N ARG A 21 6.57 -11.09 17.21
CA ARG A 21 5.20 -10.76 17.64
C ARG A 21 4.23 -11.09 16.50
N PRO A 22 3.18 -11.88 16.73
CA PRO A 22 2.26 -12.25 15.66
C PRO A 22 1.69 -10.97 15.06
N THR A 23 1.87 -10.82 13.75
CA THR A 23 1.27 -9.72 12.99
C THR A 23 -0.24 -9.80 13.16
N GLN A 24 -0.80 -8.93 14.01
CA GLN A 24 -2.23 -8.86 14.22
C GLN A 24 -2.92 -8.48 12.90
N ARG A 25 -3.62 -9.45 12.30
CA ARG A 25 -4.48 -9.20 11.14
C ARG A 25 -5.63 -8.32 11.60
N ARG A 26 -5.67 -7.07 11.12
CA ARG A 26 -6.78 -6.17 11.42
C ARG A 26 -8.03 -6.65 10.70
N GLU A 27 -9.04 -7.05 11.47
CA GLU A 27 -10.36 -7.39 10.92
C GLU A 27 -11.12 -6.11 10.58
N ALA A 28 -11.50 -5.98 9.31
CA ALA A 28 -12.29 -4.86 8.84
C ALA A 28 -13.79 -5.19 9.03
N VAL A 29 -14.45 -4.46 9.94
CA VAL A 29 -15.89 -4.62 10.22
C VAL A 29 -16.69 -3.56 9.47
N SER A 30 -17.75 -3.96 8.76
CA SER A 30 -18.62 -3.06 7.98
C SER A 30 -19.45 -2.16 8.90
N TYR A 31 -19.92 -1.00 8.41
CA TYR A 31 -20.76 -0.10 9.21
C TYR A 31 -22.10 -0.72 9.62
N VAL A 32 -22.73 -1.52 8.74
CA VAL A 32 -23.94 -2.27 9.09
C VAL A 32 -23.66 -3.24 10.25
N ARG A 33 -22.57 -4.02 10.16
CA ARG A 33 -22.21 -4.96 11.23
C ARG A 33 -21.87 -4.25 12.53
N LYS A 34 -21.20 -3.10 12.49
CA LYS A 34 -20.96 -2.28 13.69
C LYS A 34 -22.28 -1.83 14.32
N LEU A 35 -23.26 -1.44 13.51
CA LEU A 35 -24.56 -1.00 13.97
C LEU A 35 -25.35 -2.14 14.65
N GLU A 36 -25.34 -3.34 14.06
CA GLU A 36 -25.91 -4.56 14.67
C GLU A 36 -25.31 -4.85 16.06
N ILE A 37 -23.97 -4.80 16.15
CA ILE A 37 -23.25 -5.06 17.42
C ILE A 37 -23.62 -4.02 18.48
N VAL A 38 -23.69 -2.74 18.09
CA VAL A 38 -24.08 -1.66 19.01
C VAL A 38 -25.54 -1.81 19.45
N ALA A 39 -26.44 -2.15 18.53
CA ALA A 39 -27.86 -2.37 18.84
C ALA A 39 -28.04 -3.53 19.83
N HIS A 40 -27.31 -4.64 19.64
CA HIS A 40 -27.33 -5.75 20.59
C HIS A 40 -26.83 -5.34 21.97
N TYR A 41 -25.73 -4.58 22.05
CA TYR A 41 -25.24 -4.07 23.33
C TYR A 41 -26.23 -3.13 24.01
N GLU A 42 -26.89 -2.25 23.26
CA GLU A 42 -27.91 -1.34 23.80
C GLU A 42 -29.11 -2.09 24.39
N ALA A 43 -29.51 -3.22 23.77
CA ALA A 43 -30.60 -4.07 24.23
C ALA A 43 -30.26 -4.89 25.49
N HIS A 44 -29.07 -5.52 25.52
CA HIS A 44 -28.70 -6.46 26.60
C HIS A 44 -27.88 -5.83 27.72
N ARG A 45 -27.32 -4.63 27.51
CA ARG A 45 -26.44 -3.91 28.46
C ARG A 45 -25.23 -4.70 28.96
N SER A 46 -24.85 -5.78 28.27
CA SER A 46 -23.73 -6.66 28.62
C SER A 46 -22.67 -6.68 27.53
N LEU A 47 -21.45 -6.22 27.86
CA LEU A 47 -20.30 -6.29 26.96
C LEU A 47 -19.79 -7.73 26.81
N ASP A 48 -19.87 -8.53 27.86
CA ASP A 48 -19.45 -9.92 27.85
C ASP A 48 -20.29 -10.75 26.89
N GLU A 49 -21.62 -10.63 27.02
CA GLU A 49 -22.57 -11.32 26.13
C GLU A 49 -22.45 -10.85 24.68
N THR A 50 -22.33 -9.53 24.48
CA THR A 50 -22.13 -8.98 23.12
C THR A 50 -20.84 -9.49 22.49
N VAL A 51 -19.73 -9.55 23.25
CA VAL A 51 -18.47 -10.07 22.69
C VAL A 51 -18.55 -11.56 22.42
N ALA A 52 -19.16 -12.35 23.29
CA ALA A 52 -19.36 -13.78 23.08
C ALA A 52 -20.21 -14.07 21.83
N HIS A 53 -21.27 -13.28 21.60
CA HIS A 53 -22.16 -13.46 20.45
C HIS A 53 -21.49 -13.07 19.12
N PHE A 54 -20.81 -11.93 19.06
CA PHE A 54 -20.29 -11.38 17.80
C PHE A 54 -18.82 -11.72 17.50
N PHE A 55 -18.07 -12.14 18.51
CA PHE A 55 -16.67 -12.53 18.40
C PHE A 55 -16.40 -13.85 19.16
N PRO A 56 -17.11 -14.95 18.81
CA PRO A 56 -16.98 -16.22 19.53
C PRO A 56 -15.56 -16.78 19.49
N ASP A 57 -14.83 -16.56 18.39
CA ASP A 57 -13.46 -17.05 18.19
C ASP A 57 -12.38 -16.10 18.77
N ALA A 58 -12.77 -15.03 19.48
CA ALA A 58 -11.81 -14.10 20.03
C ALA A 58 -11.02 -14.76 21.18
N PRO A 59 -9.67 -14.80 21.12
CA PRO A 59 -8.89 -15.33 22.22
C PRO A 59 -9.03 -14.45 23.46
N ALA A 60 -8.86 -15.03 24.65
CA ALA A 60 -9.01 -14.33 25.93
C ALA A 60 -8.20 -13.02 26.01
N SER A 61 -7.01 -13.00 25.39
CA SER A 61 -6.14 -11.81 25.30
C SER A 61 -6.75 -10.64 24.49
N GLN A 62 -7.69 -10.91 23.59
CA GLN A 62 -8.35 -9.91 22.74
C GLN A 62 -9.73 -9.49 23.25
N VAL A 63 -10.35 -10.23 24.16
CA VAL A 63 -11.71 -9.92 24.68
C VAL A 63 -11.79 -8.49 25.19
N ARG A 64 -10.81 -8.04 25.98
CA ARG A 64 -10.76 -6.65 26.46
C ARG A 64 -10.74 -5.63 25.31
N ALA A 65 -9.96 -5.89 24.26
CA ALA A 65 -9.88 -5.01 23.09
C ALA A 65 -11.21 -4.97 22.32
N LYS A 66 -11.90 -6.11 22.17
CA LYS A 66 -13.23 -6.18 21.55
C LYS A 66 -14.27 -5.40 22.36
N LYS A 67 -14.28 -5.51 23.69
CA LYS A 67 -15.15 -4.68 24.56
C LYS A 67 -14.91 -3.18 24.36
N GLN A 68 -13.65 -2.75 24.30
CA GLN A 68 -13.31 -1.34 24.03
C GLN A 68 -13.76 -0.90 22.64
N LEU A 69 -13.70 -1.79 21.65
CA LEU A 69 -14.15 -1.54 20.29
C LEU A 69 -15.68 -1.33 20.23
N VAL A 70 -16.46 -2.18 20.91
CA VAL A 70 -17.92 -2.03 21.04
C VAL A 70 -18.26 -0.69 21.69
N MET A 71 -17.61 -0.34 22.81
CA MET A 71 -17.82 0.94 23.48
C MET A 71 -17.46 2.15 22.62
N ARG A 72 -16.40 2.02 21.80
CA ARG A 72 -16.04 3.05 20.83
C ARG A 72 -17.14 3.20 19.77
N TRP A 73 -17.61 2.11 19.16
CA TRP A 73 -18.68 2.18 18.15
C TRP A 73 -19.98 2.70 18.72
N ARG A 74 -20.29 2.39 19.98
CA ARG A 74 -21.43 2.98 20.69
C ARG A 74 -21.32 4.49 20.77
N ARG A 75 -20.15 5.04 21.14
CA ARG A 75 -19.91 6.51 21.13
C ARG A 75 -20.03 7.09 19.72
N GLU A 76 -19.61 6.35 18.71
CA GLU A 76 -19.68 6.74 17.30
C GLU A 76 -21.04 6.36 16.64
N ARG A 77 -22.06 5.91 17.40
CA ARG A 77 -23.30 5.34 16.86
C ARG A 77 -24.01 6.26 15.88
N GLY A 78 -24.11 7.56 16.19
CA GLY A 78 -24.71 8.55 15.29
C GLY A 78 -23.99 8.66 13.94
N LYS A 79 -22.65 8.65 13.96
CA LYS A 79 -21.84 8.64 12.74
C LYS A 79 -22.04 7.35 11.93
N ILE A 80 -22.03 6.20 12.60
CA ILE A 80 -22.22 4.89 11.97
C ILE A 80 -23.59 4.81 11.29
N ALA A 81 -24.65 5.29 11.96
CA ALA A 81 -26.01 5.33 11.42
C ALA A 81 -26.09 6.23 10.18
N ALA A 82 -25.59 7.47 10.26
CA ALA A 82 -25.59 8.40 9.12
C ALA A 82 -24.87 7.83 7.88
N ILE A 83 -23.78 7.07 8.07
CA ILE A 83 -23.08 6.40 6.97
C ILE A 83 -23.94 5.28 6.37
N CYS A 84 -24.66 4.53 7.19
CA CYS A 84 -25.57 3.49 6.71
C CYS A 84 -26.75 4.08 5.93
N GLU A 85 -27.37 5.14 6.46
CA GLU A 85 -28.46 5.89 5.83
C GLU A 85 -28.05 6.49 4.49
N ALA A 86 -26.81 6.99 4.38
CA ALA A 86 -26.22 7.46 3.12
C ALA A 86 -25.81 6.32 2.15
N GLY A 87 -26.26 5.07 2.38
CA GLY A 87 -25.96 3.91 1.53
C GLY A 87 -24.55 3.33 1.69
N GLY A 88 -23.75 3.84 2.64
CA GLY A 88 -22.38 3.43 2.91
C GLY A 88 -22.23 2.20 3.81
N GLY A 89 -23.31 1.48 4.10
CA GLY A 89 -23.34 0.41 5.10
C GLY A 89 -22.33 -0.73 4.92
N ARG A 90 -22.02 -1.09 3.66
CA ARG A 90 -21.03 -2.13 3.32
C ARG A 90 -19.57 -1.67 3.51
N LYS A 91 -19.33 -0.37 3.62
CA LYS A 91 -17.98 0.18 3.81
C LYS A 91 -17.44 -0.22 5.17
N THR A 92 -16.13 -0.47 5.26
CA THR A 92 -15.43 -0.72 6.54
C THR A 92 -14.72 0.53 7.06
N ASN A 93 -14.50 1.50 6.17
CA ASN A 93 -13.87 2.79 6.45
C ASN A 93 -14.60 3.92 5.70
N ASP A 94 -14.91 4.99 6.41
CA ASP A 94 -15.50 6.22 5.89
C ASP A 94 -14.40 7.25 5.60
N ARG A 95 -13.66 7.02 4.50
CA ARG A 95 -12.78 8.04 3.96
C ARG A 95 -13.61 8.92 3.05
N LYS A 96 -13.67 10.23 3.33
CA LYS A 96 -14.22 11.18 2.36
C LYS A 96 -13.45 11.06 1.05
N PHE A 97 -14.15 11.30 -0.06
CA PHE A 97 -13.51 11.47 -1.36
C PHE A 97 -12.39 12.53 -1.23
N GLY A 98 -11.19 12.25 -1.76
CA GLY A 98 -10.02 13.12 -1.61
C GLY A 98 -9.31 13.07 -0.23
N MET A 99 -9.79 12.28 0.74
CA MET A 99 -9.13 12.07 2.04
C MET A 99 -8.33 10.75 2.11
N GLY A 100 -8.21 10.03 0.98
CA GLY A 100 -7.02 9.23 0.76
C GLY A 100 -5.85 10.16 0.45
N ALA A 101 -4.62 9.69 0.51
CA ALA A 101 -3.49 10.37 -0.13
C ALA A 101 -3.62 10.38 -1.66
N THR A 102 -4.81 10.66 -2.20
CA THR A 102 -5.28 10.45 -3.56
C THR A 102 -5.86 11.74 -4.06
N LEU A 103 -5.50 12.08 -5.29
CA LEU A 103 -5.94 13.28 -5.98
C LEU A 103 -7.45 13.23 -6.29
N SER A 104 -8.02 14.34 -6.75
CA SER A 104 -9.36 14.36 -7.33
C SER A 104 -9.45 13.37 -8.50
N ALA A 105 -10.65 12.87 -8.84
CA ALA A 105 -10.78 11.96 -9.99
C ALA A 105 -10.38 12.65 -11.31
N ASP A 106 -10.65 13.95 -11.45
CA ASP A 106 -10.21 14.76 -12.58
C ASP A 106 -8.68 14.85 -12.66
N ALA A 107 -8.00 15.11 -11.53
CA ALA A 107 -6.55 15.11 -11.48
C ALA A 107 -5.95 13.73 -11.77
N GLU A 108 -6.53 12.64 -11.24
CA GLU A 108 -6.06 11.29 -11.56
C GLU A 108 -6.22 11.00 -13.06
N ARG A 109 -7.35 11.38 -13.69
CA ARG A 109 -7.55 11.26 -15.14
C ARG A 109 -6.47 11.99 -15.95
N ARG A 110 -6.16 13.24 -15.62
CA ARG A 110 -5.11 14.01 -16.33
C ARG A 110 -3.72 13.34 -16.25
N ILE A 111 -3.44 12.64 -15.15
CA ILE A 111 -2.18 11.88 -15.01
C ILE A 111 -2.23 10.61 -15.86
N VAL A 112 -3.37 9.92 -15.91
CA VAL A 112 -3.57 8.73 -16.76
C VAL A 112 -3.43 9.07 -18.23
N ASP A 113 -4.08 10.14 -18.70
CA ASP A 113 -3.99 10.61 -20.09
C ASP A 113 -2.54 10.96 -20.46
N TRP A 114 -1.84 11.63 -19.55
CA TRP A 114 -0.41 11.91 -19.71
C TRP A 114 0.44 10.64 -19.78
N MET A 115 0.16 9.63 -18.94
CA MET A 115 0.88 8.36 -19.00
C MET A 115 0.65 7.62 -20.32
N HIS A 116 -0.58 7.62 -20.83
CA HIS A 116 -0.87 7.04 -22.14
C HIS A 116 -0.16 7.80 -23.27
N ALA A 117 -0.13 9.13 -23.22
CA ALA A 117 0.62 9.93 -24.19
C ALA A 117 2.13 9.64 -24.16
N GLU A 118 2.70 9.43 -22.97
CA GLU A 118 4.11 9.03 -22.83
C GLU A 118 4.37 7.62 -23.41
N GLN A 119 3.49 6.66 -23.14
CA GLN A 119 3.58 5.31 -23.70
C GLN A 119 3.43 5.31 -25.23
N ALA A 120 2.47 6.08 -25.77
CA ALA A 120 2.28 6.24 -27.21
C ALA A 120 3.50 6.87 -27.89
N ALA A 121 4.23 7.73 -27.18
CA ALA A 121 5.48 8.30 -27.65
C ALA A 121 6.71 7.41 -27.35
N GLY A 122 6.51 6.15 -26.96
CA GLY A 122 7.58 5.17 -26.70
C GLY A 122 8.42 5.44 -25.45
N ARG A 123 7.99 6.34 -24.55
CA ARG A 123 8.74 6.71 -23.35
C ARG A 123 8.26 5.96 -22.12
N ALA A 124 9.18 5.25 -21.47
CA ALA A 124 8.91 4.68 -20.15
C ALA A 124 8.81 5.80 -19.09
N VAL A 125 7.70 5.80 -18.33
CA VAL A 125 7.51 6.74 -17.22
C VAL A 125 8.15 6.16 -15.96
N SER A 126 9.28 6.75 -15.55
CA SER A 126 9.92 6.35 -14.29
C SER A 126 9.10 6.77 -13.07
N ALA A 127 9.32 6.07 -11.96
CA ALA A 127 8.74 6.38 -10.65
C ALA A 127 8.90 7.85 -10.23
N LYS A 128 10.06 8.46 -10.52
CA LYS A 128 10.35 9.87 -10.22
C LYS A 128 9.54 10.82 -11.09
N ARG A 129 9.37 10.51 -12.39
CA ARG A 129 8.57 11.31 -13.31
C ARG A 129 7.09 11.28 -12.95
N LEU A 130 6.57 10.11 -12.58
CA LEU A 130 5.19 9.98 -12.11
C LEU A 130 4.96 10.78 -10.82
N THR A 131 5.90 10.70 -9.86
CA THR A 131 5.82 11.51 -8.63
C THR A 131 5.82 13.02 -8.94
N ALA A 132 6.73 13.48 -9.82
CA ALA A 132 6.80 14.89 -10.20
C ALA A 132 5.52 15.37 -10.90
N ARG A 133 5.00 14.59 -11.85
CA ARG A 133 3.74 14.91 -12.55
C ARG A 133 2.57 14.96 -11.58
N ALA A 134 2.47 14.01 -10.67
CA ALA A 134 1.39 13.97 -9.69
C ALA A 134 1.41 15.18 -8.74
N MET A 135 2.60 15.59 -8.28
CA MET A 135 2.75 16.79 -7.46
C MET A 135 2.41 18.06 -8.24
N GLN A 136 2.79 18.14 -9.51
CA GLN A 136 2.39 19.24 -10.39
C GLN A 136 0.87 19.33 -10.53
N THR A 137 0.19 18.19 -10.79
CA THR A 137 -1.26 18.16 -10.89
C THR A 137 -1.95 18.55 -9.59
N ALA A 138 -1.38 18.19 -8.43
CA ALA A 138 -1.87 18.64 -7.12
C ALA A 138 -1.75 20.17 -6.96
N GLN A 139 -0.64 20.76 -7.43
CA GLN A 139 -0.42 22.20 -7.41
C GLN A 139 -1.39 22.94 -8.35
N GLU A 140 -1.64 22.40 -9.55
CA GLU A 140 -2.62 22.91 -10.51
C GLU A 140 -4.04 22.95 -9.91
N ASP A 141 -4.41 21.91 -9.15
CA ASP A 141 -5.68 21.85 -8.40
C ASP A 141 -5.66 22.63 -7.08
N LYS A 142 -4.57 23.36 -6.79
CA LYS A 142 -4.40 24.19 -5.58
C LYS A 142 -4.55 23.41 -4.27
N LEU A 143 -4.13 22.14 -4.25
CA LEU A 143 -4.06 21.36 -3.02
C LEU A 143 -3.00 21.96 -2.09
N HIS A 144 -3.29 21.95 -0.78
CA HIS A 144 -2.30 22.35 0.22
C HIS A 144 -1.08 21.40 0.16
N PRO A 145 0.17 21.90 0.24
CA PRO A 145 1.39 21.09 0.06
C PRO A 145 1.48 19.87 0.98
N ASP A 146 0.98 19.97 2.20
CA ASP A 146 0.97 18.83 3.15
C ASP A 146 -0.12 17.79 2.90
N SER A 147 -1.08 18.06 2.02
CA SER A 147 -2.20 17.16 1.73
C SER A 147 -1.83 16.04 0.78
N PHE A 148 -0.82 16.24 -0.08
CA PHE A 148 -0.43 15.26 -1.09
C PHE A 148 1.09 15.17 -1.26
N LYS A 149 1.63 13.96 -1.03
CA LYS A 149 3.09 13.70 -1.10
C LYS A 149 3.50 12.71 -2.19
N ALA A 150 2.57 12.31 -3.07
CA ALA A 150 2.82 11.30 -4.12
C ALA A 150 3.67 10.11 -3.62
N SER A 151 3.31 9.59 -2.43
CA SER A 151 4.10 8.58 -1.73
C SER A 151 4.24 7.27 -2.52
N TRP A 152 5.21 6.43 -2.15
CA TRP A 152 5.37 5.11 -2.76
C TRP A 152 4.08 4.29 -2.72
N THR A 153 3.37 4.31 -1.59
CA THR A 153 2.09 3.60 -1.43
C THR A 153 0.98 4.15 -2.31
N TRP A 154 0.90 5.48 -2.48
CA TRP A 154 -0.03 6.09 -3.44
C TRP A 154 0.31 5.65 -4.86
N ARG A 155 1.59 5.74 -5.25
CA ARG A 155 2.05 5.38 -6.60
C ARG A 155 1.74 3.93 -6.96
N GLN A 156 2.04 2.99 -6.06
CA GLN A 156 1.71 1.57 -6.25
C GLN A 156 0.20 1.36 -6.42
N SER A 157 -0.61 2.02 -5.60
CA SER A 157 -2.06 1.94 -5.68
C SER A 157 -2.58 2.54 -6.99
N PHE A 158 -2.09 3.71 -7.39
CA PHE A 158 -2.43 4.38 -8.65
C PHE A 158 -2.11 3.48 -9.85
N LEU A 159 -0.87 2.98 -9.95
CA LEU A 159 -0.46 2.10 -11.05
C LEU A 159 -1.33 0.85 -11.13
N ARG A 160 -1.63 0.22 -9.99
CA ARG A 160 -2.49 -0.97 -9.95
C ARG A 160 -3.93 -0.67 -10.37
N ARG A 161 -4.52 0.45 -9.91
CA ARG A 161 -5.91 0.83 -10.23
C ARG A 161 -6.09 1.16 -11.71
N HIS A 162 -5.05 1.70 -12.35
CA HIS A 162 -5.10 2.13 -13.76
C HIS A 162 -4.40 1.16 -14.72
N GLY A 163 -4.08 -0.06 -14.28
CA GLY A 163 -3.54 -1.10 -15.16
C GLY A 163 -2.08 -0.91 -15.61
N PHE A 164 -1.35 0.03 -15.01
CA PHE A 164 0.07 0.26 -15.30
C PHE A 164 1.02 -0.65 -14.49
N ALA A 165 0.50 -1.42 -13.55
CA ALA A 165 1.27 -2.43 -12.82
C ALA A 165 1.48 -3.68 -13.71
N GLN A 166 2.45 -3.61 -14.60
CA GLN A 166 2.96 -4.79 -15.31
C GLN A 166 4.04 -5.43 -14.44
N GLY A 167 3.86 -6.72 -14.13
CA GLY A 167 4.78 -7.49 -13.28
C GLY A 167 6.21 -7.43 -13.80
N ALA A 168 7.16 -7.52 -12.88
CA ALA A 168 8.59 -7.57 -13.16
C ALA A 168 8.89 -8.54 -14.33
N GLN A 169 9.11 -8.01 -15.54
CA GLN A 169 9.92 -8.71 -16.50
C GLN A 169 11.32 -8.77 -15.89
N ARG A 170 11.69 -10.00 -15.50
CA ARG A 170 13.07 -10.39 -15.29
C ARG A 170 13.87 -9.82 -16.44
N THR A 171 14.90 -9.05 -16.13
CA THR A 171 16.00 -8.89 -17.06
C THR A 171 16.58 -10.29 -17.23
N ASP A 172 16.18 -10.99 -18.28
CA ASP A 172 16.99 -12.08 -18.78
C ASP A 172 18.32 -11.45 -19.18
N THR A 173 19.29 -11.64 -18.31
CA THR A 173 20.72 -11.52 -18.60
C THR A 173 20.98 -12.19 -19.94
N VAL A 174 21.32 -11.38 -20.94
CA VAL A 174 22.05 -11.82 -22.12
C VAL A 174 23.44 -12.21 -21.62
N PRO A 175 23.88 -13.48 -21.72
CA PRO A 175 25.29 -13.79 -21.56
C PRO A 175 26.02 -13.36 -22.83
N ASP A 176 26.95 -12.42 -22.66
CA ASP A 176 28.03 -12.14 -23.60
C ASP A 176 28.65 -13.46 -24.09
N SER A 177 28.66 -13.66 -25.40
CA SER A 177 29.60 -14.59 -26.03
C SER A 177 30.64 -13.76 -26.75
N GLU A 178 31.76 -13.63 -26.06
CA GLU A 178 32.99 -12.96 -26.47
C GLU A 178 33.58 -13.63 -27.71
N THR A 179 33.88 -12.78 -28.68
CA THR A 179 34.92 -12.85 -29.71
C THR A 179 35.82 -14.09 -29.72
N THR A 180 35.88 -14.79 -30.86
CA THR A 180 37.10 -15.48 -31.29
C THR A 180 37.25 -15.32 -32.80
N VAL A 181 38.19 -14.46 -33.18
CA VAL A 181 38.75 -14.38 -34.54
C VAL A 181 39.73 -15.55 -34.70
N PRO A 182 39.83 -16.13 -35.90
CA PRO A 182 41.15 -16.27 -36.48
C PRO A 182 41.23 -15.79 -37.93
N VAL A 183 42.41 -15.27 -38.25
CA VAL A 183 42.91 -14.75 -39.53
C VAL A 183 43.66 -15.90 -40.26
N PRO A 184 44.14 -15.73 -41.50
CA PRO A 184 43.47 -15.71 -42.81
C PRO A 184 43.83 -16.93 -43.68
N GLU A 185 43.12 -17.20 -44.79
CA GLU A 185 43.66 -18.07 -45.85
C GLU A 185 43.26 -17.61 -47.25
N ILE A 186 44.25 -17.75 -48.12
CA ILE A 186 44.48 -17.18 -49.45
C ILE A 186 43.69 -17.99 -50.49
N THR A 187 43.16 -17.37 -51.55
CA THR A 187 43.12 -17.90 -52.94
C THR A 187 42.50 -16.82 -53.84
N GLU A 188 43.33 -16.10 -54.60
CA GLU A 188 43.74 -16.39 -55.99
C GLU A 188 42.67 -15.99 -57.02
N THR A 189 42.98 -14.88 -57.69
CA THR A 189 42.25 -14.26 -58.79
C THR A 189 42.46 -15.09 -60.05
N ALA A 190 41.38 -15.63 -60.62
CA ALA A 190 41.39 -16.18 -61.98
C ALA A 190 40.31 -15.51 -62.83
N THR A 191 40.75 -14.52 -63.58
CA THR A 191 40.10 -13.94 -64.76
C THR A 191 39.99 -15.01 -65.85
N ALA A 192 38.79 -15.21 -66.40
CA ALA A 192 38.64 -15.82 -67.72
C ALA A 192 37.47 -15.14 -68.46
N LEU A 193 37.87 -14.55 -69.59
CA LEU A 193 37.18 -14.05 -70.78
C LEU A 193 35.68 -14.35 -70.96
#